data_AF-A0A4Q2DFG3-F1
#
_entry.id   AF-A0A4Q2DFG3-F1
#
_cell.length_a   1.000
_cell.length_b   1.000
_cell.length_c   1.000
_cell.angle_alpha   90.00
_cell.angle_beta   90.00
_cell.angle_gamma   90.00
#
_symmetry.space_group_name_H-M   'P 1'
#
loop_
_entity.id
_entity.type
_entity.pdbx_description
1 polymer ?
#
loop_
_entity_poly.entity_id
_entity_poly.type
_entity_poly.pdbx_seq_one_letter_code
_entity_poly.pdbx_strand_id
1 'polypeptide(L)'
;MRPFIFICTAVLAAGLGAFAQDVSLSDVTKAFKDAKIPGDLSINFDPQALLDVTFPQESGKPITLKAGVQLPRNATKGPPNYRLRGLRYPGPYVIASVDPDAPTPENPSVAQIRHYLGVILLLTGNVRPPSPITSDSDDYHYA
;
A
#
# COMPACT_ATOMS: atom_id res chain seq x y z
N MET A 1 -5.09 -20.76 51.69
CA MET A 1 -5.53 -19.44 51.18
C MET A 1 -4.55 -19.00 50.10
N ARG A 2 -5.01 -18.80 48.86
CA ARG A 2 -4.17 -18.38 47.71
C ARG A 2 -4.50 -16.92 47.38
N PRO A 3 -3.51 -16.02 47.16
CA PRO A 3 -3.81 -14.64 46.80
C PRO A 3 -4.20 -14.55 45.30
N PHE A 4 -5.31 -13.86 45.04
CA PHE A 4 -5.69 -13.43 43.69
C PHE A 4 -4.83 -12.21 43.31
N ILE A 5 -4.11 -12.31 42.20
CA ILE A 5 -3.43 -11.18 41.57
C ILE A 5 -4.40 -10.58 40.55
N PHE A 6 -4.87 -9.36 40.81
CA PHE A 6 -5.54 -8.54 39.80
C PHE A 6 -4.46 -7.98 38.86
N ILE A 7 -4.39 -8.50 37.63
CA ILE A 7 -3.59 -7.89 36.57
C ILE A 7 -4.36 -6.69 36.03
N CYS A 8 -3.86 -5.51 36.36
CA CYS A 8 -4.33 -4.23 35.84
C CYS A 8 -4.06 -4.18 34.33
N THR A 9 -5.11 -4.26 33.50
CA THR A 9 -4.98 -4.11 32.06
C THR A 9 -4.80 -2.64 31.73
N ALA A 10 -3.57 -2.21 31.47
CA ALA A 10 -3.33 -0.91 30.85
C ALA A 10 -3.79 -0.99 29.38
N VAL A 11 -4.93 -0.38 29.07
CA VAL A 11 -5.33 -0.10 27.69
C VAL A 11 -4.37 0.97 27.18
N LEU A 12 -3.34 0.55 26.44
CA LEU A 12 -2.50 1.46 25.68
C LEU A 12 -3.33 1.97 24.50
N ALA A 13 -3.96 3.13 24.68
CA ALA A 13 -4.52 3.88 23.56
C ALA A 13 -3.34 4.33 22.67
N ALA A 14 -2.98 3.50 21.69
CA ALA A 14 -2.07 3.89 20.63
C ALA A 14 -2.73 5.03 19.86
N GLY A 15 -2.33 6.26 20.15
CA GLY A 15 -2.72 7.41 19.36
C GLY A 15 -2.40 7.14 17.90
N LEU A 16 -3.35 7.42 17.01
CA LEU A 16 -3.15 7.43 15.56
C LEU A 16 -2.15 8.55 15.24
N GLY A 17 -0.86 8.26 15.42
CA GLY A 17 0.21 9.10 14.93
C GLY A 17 0.07 9.18 13.42
N ALA A 18 0.03 10.40 12.88
CA ALA A 18 0.10 10.58 11.44
C ALA A 18 1.40 9.95 10.94
N PHE A 19 1.29 8.92 10.09
CA PHE A 19 2.45 8.35 9.44
C PHE A 19 3.03 9.39 8.47
N ALA A 20 4.31 9.69 8.63
CA ALA A 20 5.02 10.59 7.73
C ALA A 20 5.38 9.84 6.45
N GLN A 21 5.14 10.47 5.29
CA GLN A 21 5.52 9.95 3.98
C GLN A 21 7.01 9.60 3.92
N ASP A 22 7.37 8.58 3.15
CA ASP A 22 8.78 8.24 2.91
C ASP A 22 9.50 9.39 2.19
N VAL A 23 10.71 9.73 2.62
CA VAL A 23 11.52 10.80 1.99
C VAL A 23 12.88 10.31 1.50
N SER A 24 13.23 9.05 1.75
CA SER A 24 14.53 8.48 1.40
C SER A 24 14.41 7.11 0.75
N LEU A 25 15.10 6.92 -0.38
CA LEU A 25 15.24 5.63 -1.04
C LEU A 25 16.01 4.62 -0.16
N SER A 26 16.94 5.07 0.67
CA SER A 26 17.67 4.19 1.59
C SER A 26 16.75 3.56 2.61
N ASP A 27 15.83 4.35 3.16
CA ASP A 27 14.93 3.91 4.23
C ASP A 27 13.87 2.95 3.67
N VAL A 28 13.34 3.24 2.48
CA VAL A 28 12.44 2.33 1.75
C VAL A 28 13.17 1.02 1.42
N THR A 29 14.41 1.10 0.91
CA THR A 29 15.23 -0.09 0.62
C THR A 29 15.46 -0.92 1.87
N LYS A 30 15.75 -0.27 3.00
CA LYS A 30 15.91 -0.96 4.28
C LYS A 30 14.62 -1.64 4.72
N ALA A 31 13.49 -0.94 4.68
CA ALA A 31 12.19 -1.49 5.07
C ALA A 31 11.79 -2.71 4.22
N PHE A 32 12.01 -2.65 2.90
CA PHE A 32 11.75 -3.79 2.00
C PHE A 32 12.66 -4.98 2.29
N LYS A 33 13.95 -4.74 2.59
CA LYS A 33 14.89 -5.80 2.96
C LYS A 33 14.55 -6.43 4.31
N ASP A 34 14.25 -5.61 5.32
CA ASP A 34 13.87 -6.08 6.65
C ASP A 34 12.61 -6.96 6.58
N ALA A 35 11.66 -6.61 5.69
CA ALA A 35 10.45 -7.36 5.42
C ALA A 35 10.61 -8.49 4.38
N LYS A 36 11.83 -8.75 3.89
CA LYS A 36 12.16 -9.83 2.93
C LYS A 36 11.46 -9.79 1.56
N ILE A 37 10.70 -8.73 1.27
CA ILE A 37 9.91 -8.54 0.06
C ILE A 37 10.65 -8.86 -1.26
N PRO A 38 11.91 -8.43 -1.50
CA PRO A 38 12.58 -8.77 -2.76
C PRO A 38 12.78 -10.26 -2.96
N GLY A 39 13.04 -11.00 -1.88
CA GLY A 39 13.18 -12.46 -1.92
C GLY A 39 11.83 -13.14 -2.14
N ASP A 40 10.82 -12.76 -1.37
CA ASP A 40 9.48 -13.37 -1.44
C ASP A 40 8.81 -13.14 -2.79
N LEU A 41 9.09 -11.99 -3.43
CA LEU A 41 8.62 -11.69 -4.78
C LEU A 41 9.56 -12.12 -5.91
N SER A 42 10.77 -12.61 -5.58
CA SER A 42 11.83 -12.93 -6.56
C SER A 42 12.15 -11.78 -7.52
N ILE A 43 12.25 -10.55 -6.98
CA ILE A 43 12.53 -9.33 -7.74
C ILE A 43 13.89 -8.75 -7.39
N ASN A 44 14.54 -8.10 -8.36
CA ASN A 44 15.63 -7.18 -8.06
C ASN A 44 15.06 -5.84 -7.59
N PHE A 45 15.40 -5.42 -6.37
CA PHE A 45 14.89 -4.18 -5.79
C PHE A 45 15.97 -3.11 -5.66
N ASP A 46 16.03 -2.24 -6.66
CA ASP A 46 16.91 -1.06 -6.74
C ASP A 46 16.07 0.19 -7.06
N PRO A 47 15.37 0.77 -6.07
CA PRO A 47 14.39 1.82 -6.31
C PRO A 47 15.06 3.13 -6.74
N GLN A 48 14.60 3.72 -7.85
CA GLN A 48 15.11 4.98 -8.40
C GLN A 48 14.18 6.17 -8.11
N ALA A 49 13.00 5.92 -7.57
CA ALA A 49 11.96 6.90 -7.31
C ALA A 49 11.13 6.51 -6.08
N LEU A 50 10.51 7.49 -5.44
CA LEU A 50 9.60 7.28 -4.32
C LEU A 50 8.16 7.23 -4.83
N LEU A 51 7.38 6.30 -4.27
CA LEU A 51 5.95 6.20 -4.49
C LEU A 51 5.22 6.57 -3.20
N ASP A 52 4.49 7.68 -3.22
CA ASP A 52 3.55 7.98 -2.15
C ASP A 52 2.26 7.22 -2.40
N VAL A 53 1.79 6.52 -1.39
CA VAL A 53 0.50 5.82 -1.38
C VAL A 53 -0.34 6.44 -0.26
N THR A 54 -1.47 7.05 -0.61
CA THR A 54 -2.33 7.72 0.37
C THR A 54 -3.70 7.08 0.39
N PHE A 55 -4.14 6.59 1.55
CA PHE A 55 -5.49 6.07 1.77
C PHE A 55 -6.41 7.18 2.27
N PRO A 56 -7.43 7.58 1.49
CA PRO A 56 -8.52 8.41 1.99
C PRO A 56 -9.22 7.69 3.16
N GLN A 57 -9.61 8.45 4.18
CA GLN A 57 -10.36 7.93 5.32
C GLN A 57 -11.80 8.44 5.26
N GLU A 58 -12.79 7.59 5.56
CA GLU A 58 -14.20 7.98 5.60
C GLU A 58 -14.43 9.14 6.59
N SER A 59 -13.67 9.16 7.70
CA SER A 59 -13.60 10.26 8.65
C SER A 59 -12.15 10.54 9.02
N GLY A 60 -11.77 11.81 9.10
CA GLY A 60 -10.44 12.23 9.54
C GLY A 60 -9.47 12.54 8.40
N LYS A 61 -8.18 12.60 8.73
CA LYS A 61 -7.13 12.95 7.76
C LYS A 61 -6.76 11.72 6.92
N PRO A 62 -6.44 11.88 5.62
CA PRO A 62 -5.86 10.81 4.82
C PRO A 62 -4.58 10.28 5.44
N ILE A 63 -4.33 8.98 5.28
CA ILE A 63 -3.11 8.33 5.76
C ILE A 63 -2.17 8.17 4.57
N THR A 64 -1.02 8.83 4.59
CA THR A 64 0.06 8.53 3.64
C THR A 64 0.96 7.46 4.23
N LEU A 65 1.16 6.39 3.46
CA LEU A 65 1.97 5.25 3.88
C LEU A 65 3.43 5.66 4.06
N LYS A 66 4.02 5.04 5.08
CA LYS A 66 5.45 4.89 5.25
C LYS A 66 5.79 3.40 5.10
N ALA A 67 6.87 3.08 4.41
CA ALA A 67 7.30 1.69 4.24
C ALA A 67 7.48 0.98 5.60
N GLY A 68 7.02 -0.27 5.68
CA GLY A 68 7.11 -1.10 6.88
C GLY A 68 6.08 -0.79 7.99
N VAL A 69 5.17 0.17 7.78
CA VAL A 69 4.10 0.45 8.76
C VAL A 69 2.96 -0.55 8.65
N GLN A 70 2.45 -0.98 9.79
CA GLN A 70 1.21 -1.74 9.89
C GLN A 70 0.01 -0.81 9.98
N LEU A 71 -0.98 -1.02 9.11
CA LEU A 71 -2.27 -0.35 9.18
C LEU A 71 -3.38 -1.33 9.61
N PRO A 72 -4.42 -0.83 10.30
CA PRO A 72 -5.61 -1.63 10.53
C PRO A 72 -6.36 -1.84 9.20
N ARG A 73 -6.99 -3.01 9.03
CA ARG A 73 -7.69 -3.41 7.80
C ARG A 73 -8.70 -2.38 7.30
N ASN A 74 -9.41 -1.72 8.22
CA ASN A 74 -10.41 -0.72 7.86
C ASN A 74 -9.80 0.54 7.23
N ALA A 75 -8.56 0.89 7.57
CA ALA A 75 -7.87 2.06 7.00
C ALA A 75 -7.45 1.86 5.54
N THR A 76 -7.41 0.61 5.06
CA THR A 76 -7.05 0.22 3.69
C THR A 76 -8.25 -0.27 2.87
N LYS A 77 -9.49 -0.08 3.36
CA LYS A 77 -10.74 -0.54 2.73
C LYS A 77 -10.99 0.11 1.36
N GLY A 78 -10.70 1.41 1.23
CA GLY A 78 -10.90 2.18 0.01
C GLY A 78 -9.67 2.17 -0.91
N PRO A 79 -9.84 2.55 -2.19
CA PRO A 79 -8.70 2.64 -3.11
C PRO A 79 -7.72 3.74 -2.66
N PRO A 80 -6.40 3.50 -2.76
CA PRO A 80 -5.41 4.53 -2.49
C PRO A 80 -5.25 5.49 -3.67
N ASN A 81 -4.73 6.68 -3.37
CA ASN A 81 -4.16 7.60 -4.34
C ASN A 81 -2.65 7.39 -4.43
N TYR A 82 -2.09 7.55 -5.64
CA TYR A 82 -0.67 7.35 -5.90
C TYR A 82 -0.02 8.62 -6.41
N ARG A 83 1.21 8.90 -5.95
CA ARG A 83 2.05 9.98 -6.49
C ARG A 83 3.50 9.52 -6.59
N LEU A 84 4.08 9.62 -7.78
CA LEU A 84 5.48 9.31 -8.02
C LEU A 84 6.35 10.57 -7.84
N ARG A 85 7.52 10.41 -7.22
CA ARG A 85 8.51 11.48 -6.99
C ARG A 85 9.91 11.02 -7.36
N GLY A 86 10.69 11.90 -7.97
CA GLY A 86 12.09 11.61 -8.36
C GLY A 86 12.23 10.81 -9.66
N LEU A 87 11.19 10.78 -10.48
CA LEU A 87 11.24 10.13 -11.79
C LEU A 87 12.13 10.90 -12.77
N ARG A 88 12.88 10.17 -13.59
CA ARG A 88 13.67 10.72 -14.71
C ARG A 88 12.89 10.81 -16.02
N TYR A 89 11.83 10.01 -16.16
CA TYR A 89 11.03 9.91 -17.38
C TYR A 89 9.56 10.25 -17.10
N PRO A 90 8.80 10.69 -18.11
CA PRO A 90 7.39 11.02 -17.95
C PRO A 90 6.46 9.78 -17.90
N GLY A 91 6.97 8.57 -18.11
CA GLY A 91 6.16 7.34 -18.12
C GLY A 91 5.72 6.91 -19.53
N PRO A 92 4.69 6.05 -19.65
CA PRO A 92 3.76 5.59 -18.60
C PRO A 92 4.41 4.69 -17.55
N TYR A 93 3.79 4.62 -16.36
CA TYR A 93 4.21 3.75 -15.27
C TYR A 93 3.11 2.75 -14.93
N VAL A 94 3.48 1.55 -14.50
CA VAL A 94 2.55 0.54 -13.98
C VAL A 94 2.69 0.51 -12.46
N ILE A 95 1.56 0.44 -11.77
CA ILE A 95 1.50 0.13 -10.34
C ILE A 95 0.84 -1.22 -10.15
N ALA A 96 1.49 -2.06 -9.35
CA ALA A 96 0.91 -3.28 -8.83
C ALA A 96 0.97 -3.27 -7.29
N SER A 97 -0.13 -3.71 -6.65
CA SER A 97 -0.14 -4.05 -5.24
C SER A 97 -0.26 -5.57 -5.13
N VAL A 98 0.70 -6.18 -4.44
CA VAL A 98 0.86 -7.63 -4.37
C VAL A 98 1.06 -8.02 -2.90
N ASP A 99 0.34 -9.04 -2.45
CA ASP A 99 0.48 -9.68 -1.16
C ASP A 99 1.33 -10.98 -1.32
N PRO A 100 2.57 -11.01 -0.80
CA PRO A 100 3.42 -12.19 -0.84
C PRO A 100 3.09 -13.24 0.22
N ASP A 101 2.18 -12.95 1.16
CA ASP A 101 2.05 -13.69 2.41
C ASP A 101 0.68 -14.36 2.56
N ALA A 102 -0.04 -14.61 1.46
CA ALA A 102 -1.40 -15.13 1.53
C ALA A 102 -1.44 -16.68 1.68
N PRO A 103 -2.28 -17.26 2.57
CA PRO A 103 -3.18 -16.58 3.51
C PRO A 103 -2.50 -16.01 4.76
N THR A 104 -1.36 -16.57 5.18
CA THR A 104 -0.52 -16.02 6.26
C THR A 104 0.96 -16.12 5.92
N PRO A 105 1.82 -15.23 6.49
CA PRO A 105 3.26 -15.26 6.24
C PRO A 105 3.93 -16.60 6.58
N GLU A 106 3.40 -17.33 7.57
CA GLU A 106 3.95 -18.62 8.00
C GLU A 106 3.63 -19.76 7.03
N ASN A 107 2.56 -19.61 6.23
CA ASN A 107 2.13 -20.60 5.25
C ASN A 107 1.53 -19.90 4.02
N PRO A 108 2.36 -19.32 3.14
CA PRO A 108 1.92 -18.51 2.00
C PRO A 108 1.47 -19.39 0.81
N SER A 109 0.57 -20.34 1.07
CA SER A 109 0.18 -21.39 0.10
C SER A 109 -0.54 -20.90 -1.14
N VAL A 110 -1.06 -19.67 -1.13
CA VAL A 110 -1.71 -19.02 -2.29
C VAL A 110 -1.04 -17.71 -2.69
N ALA A 111 0.16 -17.44 -2.16
CA ALA A 111 0.97 -16.35 -2.64
C ALA A 111 1.39 -16.58 -4.10
N GLN A 112 1.50 -15.55 -4.94
CA GLN A 112 1.36 -14.12 -4.66
C GLN A 112 -0.05 -13.63 -5.06
N ILE A 113 -0.75 -12.88 -4.21
CA ILE A 113 -2.06 -12.31 -4.56
C ILE A 113 -1.91 -10.87 -5.05
N ARG A 114 -2.32 -10.62 -6.29
CA ARG A 114 -2.40 -9.26 -6.84
C ARG A 114 -3.71 -8.59 -6.45
N HIS A 115 -3.63 -7.58 -5.60
CA HIS A 115 -4.79 -6.77 -5.17
C HIS A 115 -5.12 -5.62 -6.12
N TYR A 116 -4.12 -5.12 -6.84
CA TYR A 116 -4.31 -4.00 -7.76
C TYR A 116 -3.33 -4.08 -8.93
N LEU A 117 -3.77 -3.67 -10.11
CA LEU A 117 -2.95 -3.43 -11.29
C LEU A 117 -3.51 -2.21 -12.03
N GLY A 118 -2.68 -1.20 -12.26
CA GLY A 118 -3.11 0.02 -12.93
C GLY A 118 -1.96 0.76 -13.59
N VAL A 119 -2.29 1.75 -14.40
CA VAL A 119 -1.33 2.60 -15.12
C VAL A 119 -1.41 4.02 -14.55
N ILE A 120 -0.25 4.62 -14.30
CA ILE A 120 -0.11 6.06 -14.08
C ILE A 120 0.43 6.71 -15.35
N LEU A 121 -0.34 7.66 -15.85
CA LEU A 121 0.06 8.61 -16.88
C LEU A 121 0.44 9.92 -16.18
N LEU A 122 1.68 10.39 -16.34
CA LEU A 122 2.00 11.76 -15.97
C LEU A 122 1.40 12.67 -17.04
N LEU A 123 0.22 13.20 -16.75
CA LEU A 123 -0.45 14.17 -17.61
C LEU A 123 0.25 15.52 -17.42
N THR A 124 1.20 15.84 -18.30
CA THR A 124 1.63 17.23 -18.46
C THR A 124 0.52 18.01 -19.15
N GLY A 125 -0.43 18.52 -18.34
CA GLY A 125 -1.58 19.31 -18.78
C GLY A 125 -2.82 19.06 -17.92
N ASN A 126 -3.74 20.03 -17.83
CA ASN A 126 -5.01 19.87 -17.13
C ASN A 126 -5.85 18.76 -17.79
N VAL A 127 -5.82 17.56 -17.22
CA VAL A 127 -6.68 16.46 -17.67
C VAL A 127 -7.48 15.96 -16.47
N ARG A 128 -8.80 15.97 -16.64
CA ARG A 128 -9.77 15.43 -15.69
C ARG A 128 -9.52 13.91 -15.55
N PRO A 129 -9.47 13.36 -14.32
CA PRO A 129 -9.23 11.93 -14.14
C PRO A 129 -10.29 11.11 -14.88
N PRO A 130 -9.91 9.98 -15.52
CA PRO A 130 -10.89 9.08 -16.09
C PRO A 130 -11.79 8.54 -14.99
N SER A 131 -13.09 8.41 -15.29
CA SER A 131 -14.03 7.70 -14.43
C SER A 131 -13.50 6.30 -14.11
N PRO A 132 -13.78 5.75 -12.91
CA PRO A 132 -13.46 4.36 -12.61
C PRO A 132 -13.99 3.47 -13.72
N ILE A 133 -13.13 2.60 -14.27
CA ILE A 133 -13.59 1.48 -15.09
C ILE A 133 -14.22 0.50 -14.10
N THR A 134 -15.49 0.68 -13.80
CA THR A 134 -16.30 -0.41 -13.26
C THR A 134 -16.37 -1.43 -14.38
N SER A 135 -16.01 -2.69 -14.10
CA SER A 135 -16.44 -3.80 -14.94
C SER A 135 -17.97 -3.85 -14.83
N ASP A 136 -18.64 -3.04 -15.64
CA ASP A 136 -20.05 -3.24 -15.89
C ASP A 136 -20.10 -4.44 -16.82
N SER A 137 -20.71 -5.52 -16.34
CA SER A 137 -20.76 -6.82 -17.01
C SER A 137 -21.67 -6.84 -18.23
N ASP A 138 -22.20 -5.69 -18.64
CA ASP A 138 -23.31 -5.61 -19.58
C ASP A 138 -22.98 -4.67 -20.76
N ASP A 139 -22.00 -5.02 -21.60
CA ASP A 139 -22.11 -4.66 -23.03
C ASP A 139 -21.19 -5.49 -23.93
N TYR A 140 -21.68 -6.65 -24.38
CA TYR A 140 -21.17 -7.31 -25.58
C TYR A 140 -22.17 -7.08 -26.71
N HIS A 141 -22.00 -6.02 -27.48
CA HIS A 141 -22.59 -5.92 -28.80
C HIS A 141 -21.49 -5.90 -29.87
N TYR A 142 -21.45 -6.98 -30.64
CA TYR A 142 -20.67 -7.11 -31.87
C TYR A 142 -21.13 -6.07 -32.90
N ALA A 143 -20.16 -5.36 -33.47
CA ALA A 143 -20.20 -4.86 -34.84
C ALA A 143 -18.80 -4.98 -35.43
#